data_AF-A0A8S8YK37-F1
#
_entry.id   AF-A0A8S8YK37-F1
#
_cell.length_a   1.000
_cell.length_b   1.000
_cell.length_c   1.000
_cell.angle_alpha   90.00
_cell.angle_beta   90.00
_cell.angle_gamma   90.00
#
_symmetry.space_group_name_H-M   'P 1'
#
loop_
_entity.id
_entity.type
_entity.pdbx_description
1 polymer ?
#
loop_
_entity_poly.entity_id
_entity_poly.type
_entity_poly.pdbx_seq_one_letter_code
_entity_poly.pdbx_strand_id
1 'polypeptide(L)' 'MTWVAGHTGYRPPHFFSDTMVKGPFWSWNHDHHLIEEGGVTKVLDEVSYQVPFGPLGNLADRVLGVG' A
#
# COMPACT_ATOMS: atom_id res chain seq x y z
N MET A 1 -9.51 -7.69 13.47
CA MET A 1 -9.75 -6.65 12.44
C MET A 1 -9.68 -7.32 11.08
N THR A 2 -10.57 -7.00 10.14
CA THR A 2 -10.52 -7.56 8.76
C THR A 2 -9.95 -6.51 7.83
N TRP A 3 -8.96 -6.88 7.01
CA TRP A 3 -8.48 -6.08 5.89
C TRP A 3 -9.28 -6.42 4.64
N VAL A 4 -9.92 -5.43 4.03
CA VAL A 4 -10.62 -5.56 2.75
C VAL A 4 -9.99 -4.56 1.81
N ALA A 5 -9.43 -5.04 0.70
CA ALA A 5 -8.86 -4.20 -0.36
C ALA A 5 -9.66 -4.38 -1.65
N GLY A 6 -9.67 -3.34 -2.48
CA GLY A 6 -10.18 -3.38 -3.84
C GLY A 6 -9.08 -3.00 -4.81
N HIS A 7 -9.00 -3.69 -5.94
CA HIS A 7 -8.14 -3.27 -7.04
C HIS A 7 -8.72 -2.00 -7.68
N THR A 8 -7.94 -0.94 -7.75
CA THR A 8 -8.36 0.39 -8.20
C THR A 8 -7.63 0.86 -9.45
N GLY A 9 -6.52 0.21 -9.82
CA GLY A 9 -5.79 0.47 -11.05
C GLY A 9 -5.35 -0.82 -11.72
N TYR A 10 -5.39 -0.84 -13.05
CA TYR A 10 -4.99 -1.99 -13.85
C TYR A 10 -4.52 -1.56 -15.24
N ARG A 11 -3.22 -1.73 -15.52
CA ARG A 11 -2.60 -1.53 -16.84
C ARG A 11 -1.56 -2.63 -17.08
N PRO A 12 -1.98 -3.84 -17.52
CA PRO A 12 -1.05 -4.93 -17.76
C PRO A 12 -0.11 -4.64 -18.95
N PRO A 13 1.12 -5.18 -18.95
CA PRO A 13 1.76 -5.91 -17.84
C PRO A 13 2.41 -5.00 -16.79
N HIS A 14 2.27 -3.68 -16.92
CA HIS A 14 3.14 -2.70 -16.27
C HIS A 14 2.70 -2.22 -14.89
N PHE A 15 1.41 -2.35 -14.56
CA PHE A 15 0.87 -1.72 -13.36
C PHE A 15 -0.43 -2.35 -12.87
N PHE A 16 -0.57 -2.41 -11.56
CA PHE A 16 -1.86 -2.50 -10.89
C PHE A 16 -1.79 -1.76 -9.57
N SER A 17 -2.95 -1.41 -9.02
CA SER A 17 -3.02 -0.80 -7.69
C SER A 17 -4.21 -1.30 -6.90
N ASP A 18 -4.07 -1.23 -5.57
CA ASP A 18 -5.11 -1.56 -4.63
C ASP A 18 -5.29 -0.47 -3.57
N THR A 19 -6.54 -0.29 -3.15
CA THR A 19 -6.93 0.65 -2.10
C THR A 19 -7.61 -0.14 -0.99
N MET A 20 -7.27 0.18 0.27
CA MET A 20 -7.95 -0.40 1.42
C MET A 20 -9.37 0.16 1.55
N VAL A 21 -10.36 -0.71 1.45
CA VAL A 21 -11.79 -0.42 1.68
C VAL A 21 -12.12 -0.47 3.18
N LYS A 22 -11.50 -1.39 3.92
CA LYS A 22 -11.65 -1.55 5.36
C LYS A 22 -10.35 -2.03 5.97
N GLY A 23 -9.88 -1.36 7.02
CA GLY A 23 -8.68 -1.77 7.74
C GLY A 23 -8.27 -0.74 8.79
N PRO A 24 -7.06 -0.88 9.37
CA PRO A 24 -6.63 -0.12 10.53
C PRO A 24 -6.23 1.33 10.21
N PHE A 25 -6.04 1.69 8.94
CA PHE A 25 -5.64 3.02 8.50
C PHE A 25 -6.87 3.90 8.16
N TRP A 26 -6.72 5.22 8.20
CA TRP A 26 -7.71 6.13 7.63
C TRP A 26 -7.72 6.09 6.10
N SER A 27 -6.55 5.91 5.50
CA SER A 27 -6.40 5.64 4.08
C SER A 27 -5.16 4.78 3.84
N TRP A 28 -5.22 3.97 2.79
CA TRP A 28 -4.11 3.18 2.29
C TRP A 28 -4.32 2.97 0.79
N ASN A 29 -3.36 3.45 0.00
CA ASN A 29 -3.26 3.23 -1.44
C ASN A 29 -1.91 2.61 -1.73
N HIS A 30 -1.89 1.63 -2.62
CA HIS A 30 -0.71 0.87 -2.95
C HIS A 30 -0.62 0.72 -4.47
N ASP A 31 0.40 1.34 -5.04
CA ASP A 31 0.71 1.32 -6.45
C ASP A 31 1.84 0.34 -6.72
N HIS A 32 1.61 -0.61 -7.62
CA HIS A 32 2.57 -1.64 -8.01
C HIS A 32 3.02 -1.36 -9.44
N HIS A 33 4.31 -1.11 -9.63
CA HIS A 33 4.92 -0.88 -10.93
C HIS A 33 5.80 -2.07 -11.30
N LEU A 34 5.54 -2.66 -12.47
CA LEU A 34 6.31 -3.76 -13.04
C LEU A 34 7.13 -3.23 -14.22
N ILE A 35 8.44 -3.17 -14.03
CA ILE A 35 9.39 -2.57 -14.96
C ILE A 35 10.33 -3.66 -15.47
N GLU A 36 10.33 -3.92 -16.78
CA GLU A 36 11.23 -4.88 -17.39
C GLU A 36 12.58 -4.23 -17.68
N GLU A 37 13.65 -4.74 -17.07
CA GLU A 37 15.02 -4.21 -17.20
C GLU A 37 15.99 -5.39 -17.27
N GLY A 38 16.80 -5.47 -18.34
CA GLY A 38 17.88 -6.47 -18.43
C GLY A 38 17.43 -7.93 -18.42
N GLY A 39 16.21 -8.22 -18.91
CA GLY A 39 15.64 -9.57 -18.93
C GLY A 39 15.06 -10.03 -17.57
N VAL A 40 14.95 -9.13 -16.60
CA VAL A 40 14.24 -9.36 -15.34
C VAL A 40 13.13 -8.34 -15.15
N THR A 41 12.18 -8.63 -14.25
CA THR A 41 11.15 -7.67 -13.85
C THR A 41 11.53 -7.07 -12.50
N LYS A 42 11.80 -5.78 -12.48
CA LYS A 42 11.87 -4.97 -11.27
C LYS A 42 10.44 -4.61 -10.84
N VAL A 43 10.11 -4.92 -9.60
CA VAL A 43 8.87 -4.46 -8.96
C VAL A 43 9.19 -3.24 -8.10
N LEU A 44 8.45 -2.16 -8.30
CA LEU A 44 8.52 -0.95 -7.50
C LEU A 44 7.14 -0.73 -6.88
N ASP A 45 7.10 -0.73 -5.55
CA ASP A 45 5.90 -0.53 -4.76
C ASP A 45 5.90 0.87 -4.13
N GLU A 46 4.83 1.62 -4.33
CA GLU A 46 4.63 2.93 -3.72
C GLU A 46 3.37 2.91 -2.84
N VAL A 47 3.56 3.10 -1.53
CA VAL A 47 2.46 3.08 -0.55
C VAL A 47 2.23 4.48 -0.01
N SER A 48 0.99 4.96 -0.12
CA SER A 48 0.51 6.19 0.52
C SER A 48 -0.54 5.85 1.56
N TYR A 49 -0.30 6.21 2.82
CA TYR A 49 -1.20 5.87 3.93
C TYR A 49 -1.36 7.01 4.94
N GLN A 50 -2.46 6.93 5.70
CA GLN A 50 -2.72 7.81 6.84
C GLN A 50 -3.09 6.98 8.06
N VAL A 51 -2.33 7.13 9.13
CA VAL A 51 -2.60 6.48 10.43
C VAL A 51 -3.74 7.19 11.18
N PRO A 52 -4.55 6.46 11.96
CA PRO A 52 -5.54 7.08 12.81
C PRO A 52 -4.90 7.89 13.95
N PHE A 53 -5.54 9.00 14.33
CA PHE A 53 -5.21 9.84 15.51
C PHE A 53 -3.93 10.71 15.45
N GLY A 54 -3.36 11.01 14.28
CA GLY A 54 -2.31 12.04 14.14
C GLY A 54 -1.02 11.71 14.92
N PRO A 55 -0.39 12.64 15.68
CA PRO A 55 0.87 12.37 16.40
C PRO A 55 0.82 11.22 17.42
N LEU A 56 -0.35 10.91 17.98
CA LEU A 56 -0.55 9.71 18.81
C LEU A 56 -0.56 8.43 17.96
N GLY A 57 -0.99 8.54 16.71
CA GLY A 57 -0.86 7.50 15.68
C GLY A 57 0.60 7.17 15.33
N ASN A 58 1.53 8.13 15.40
CA ASN A 58 2.97 7.85 15.21
C ASN A 58 3.54 6.92 16.31
N LEU A 59 2.98 6.97 17.52
CA LEU A 59 3.36 6.03 18.58
C LEU A 59 2.76 4.64 18.32
N ALA A 60 1.53 4.59 17.80
CA ALA A 60 0.90 3.33 17.39
C ALA A 60 1.63 2.67 16.21
N ASP A 61 2.15 3.45 15.24
CA ASP A 61 2.97 2.95 14.13
C ASP A 61 4.27 2.31 14.64
N ARG A 62 4.88 2.89 15.69
CA ARG A 62 6.04 2.30 16.37
C ARG A 62 5.76 1.01 17.16
N VAL A 63 4.51 0.74 17.50
CA VAL A 63 4.09 -0.41 18.34
C VAL A 63 3.45 -1.53 17.50
N LEU A 64 2.81 -1.18 16.38
CA LEU A 64 2.05 -2.09 15.52
C LEU A 64 2.65 -2.23 14.11
N GLY A 65 3.43 -1.25 13.66
CA GLY A 65 4.27 -1.38 12.48
C GLY A 65 5.42 -2.32 12.81
N VAL A 66 5.46 -3.44 12.10
CA VAL A 66 6.54 -4.43 12.15
C VAL A 66 7.88 -3.69 12.07
N GLY A 67 8.70 -3.83 13.12
CA GLY A 67 10.11 -3.43 13.08
C GLY A 67 10.92 -4.25 12.10
#